data_AF-A0A7C1AGP1-F1
#
_entry.id   AF-A0A7C1AGP1-F1
#
_cell.length_a   1.000
_cell.length_b   1.000
_cell.length_c   1.000
_cell.angle_alpha   90.00
_cell.angle_beta   90.00
_cell.angle_gamma   90.00
#
_symmetry.space_group_name_H-M   'P 1'
#
loop_
_entity.id
_entity.type
_entity.pdbx_description
1 polymer ?
#
loop_
_entity_poly.entity_id
_entity_poly.type
_entity_poly.pdbx_seq_one_letter_code
_entity_poly.pdbx_strand_id
1 'polypeptide(L)'
;LTPQSIHKMGGYIVQRNEEKLIEDALEVESAGAFAVVLESVPSAISEKITRALKIPTIGIGAGPHCDGQILVLHDLLGLNEDHIPKFVKQYSNLSDTARDGVKRYIEEVQSGKFPKKEHSY
;
A
#
# COMPACT_ATOMS: atom_id res chain seq x y z
N LEU A 1 -6.31 10.20 3.64
CA LEU A 1 -5.48 9.92 4.83
C LEU A 1 -4.06 10.27 4.44
N THR A 2 -3.30 10.94 5.30
CA THR A 2 -1.88 11.20 5.03
C THR A 2 -1.09 10.58 6.18
N PRO A 3 -0.45 9.41 6.02
CA PRO A 3 0.15 8.65 7.11
C PRO A 3 1.14 9.44 7.98
N GLN A 4 1.85 10.43 7.41
CA GLN A 4 2.75 11.31 8.15
C GLN A 4 2.03 12.17 9.21
N SER A 5 0.73 12.40 9.06
CA SER A 5 -0.13 13.15 9.98
C SER A 5 -0.84 12.26 11.01
N ILE A 6 -0.43 11.00 11.18
CA ILE A 6 -1.13 9.99 11.99
C ILE A 6 -1.44 10.47 13.42
N HIS A 7 -0.50 11.14 14.08
CA HIS A 7 -0.71 11.64 15.45
C HIS A 7 -1.74 12.77 15.51
N LYS A 8 -1.73 13.67 14.52
CA LYS A 8 -2.73 14.74 14.39
C LYS A 8 -4.12 14.19 14.06
N MET A 9 -4.17 13.10 13.29
CA MET A 9 -5.40 12.44 12.88
C MET A 9 -5.95 11.46 13.92
N GLY A 10 -5.18 11.11 14.96
CA GLY A 10 -5.59 10.12 15.96
C GLY A 10 -5.55 8.67 15.47
N GLY A 11 -4.76 8.39 14.42
CA GLY A 11 -4.60 7.05 13.84
C GLY A 11 -4.94 6.98 12.35
N TYR A 12 -5.02 5.75 11.84
CA TYR A 12 -5.41 5.46 10.45
C TYR A 12 -6.94 5.54 10.29
N ILE A 13 -7.46 6.76 10.20
CA ILE A 13 -8.91 7.03 10.14
C ILE A 13 -9.35 7.30 8.69
N VAL A 14 -10.48 6.72 8.30
CA VAL A 14 -11.14 6.98 7.01
C VAL A 14 -11.53 8.46 6.91
N GLN A 15 -11.13 9.13 5.84
CA GLN A 15 -11.43 10.56 5.63
C GLN A 15 -12.80 10.72 4.98
N ARG A 16 -13.69 11.49 5.63
CA ARG A 16 -15.12 11.57 5.22
C ARG A 16 -15.64 12.98 4.94
N ASN A 17 -14.83 14.01 5.17
CA ASN A 17 -15.24 15.38 4.87
C ASN A 17 -15.16 15.61 3.36
N GLU A 18 -16.26 15.34 2.65
CA GLU A 18 -16.33 15.42 1.19
C GLU A 18 -15.96 16.80 0.66
N GLU A 19 -16.54 17.86 1.22
CA GLU A 19 -16.29 19.25 0.80
C GLU A 19 -14.80 19.58 0.89
N LYS A 20 -14.18 19.26 2.04
CA LYS A 20 -12.76 19.55 2.25
C LYS A 20 -11.85 18.75 1.32
N LEU A 21 -12.15 17.47 1.11
CA LEU A 21 -11.34 16.61 0.24
C LEU A 21 -11.39 17.04 -1.23
N ILE A 22 -12.56 17.48 -1.71
CA ILE A 22 -12.72 18.01 -3.07
C ILE A 22 -11.97 19.34 -3.21
N GLU A 23 -12.11 20.24 -2.24
CA GLU A 23 -11.37 21.51 -2.19
C GLU A 23 -9.86 21.28 -2.25
N ASP A 24 -9.31 20.46 -1.34
CA ASP A 24 -7.87 20.15 -1.28
C ASP A 24 -7.37 19.57 -2.61
N ALA A 25 -8.14 18.70 -3.24
CA ALA A 25 -7.79 18.07 -4.51
C ALA A 25 -7.72 19.09 -5.67
N LEU A 26 -8.68 20.02 -5.74
CA LEU A 26 -8.70 21.09 -6.74
C LEU A 26 -7.59 22.11 -6.51
N GLU A 27 -7.25 22.41 -5.25
CA GLU A 27 -6.17 23.31 -4.88
C GLU A 27 -4.81 22.76 -5.33
N VAL A 28 -4.52 21.47 -5.07
CA VAL A 28 -3.24 20.88 -5.49
C VAL A 28 -3.14 20.75 -7.02
N GLU A 29 -4.24 20.47 -7.71
CA GLU A 29 -4.29 20.52 -9.18
C GLU A 29 -3.98 21.93 -9.68
N SER A 30 -4.62 22.95 -9.11
CA SER A 30 -4.40 24.35 -9.48
C SER A 30 -2.96 24.81 -9.20
N ALA A 31 -2.31 24.23 -8.19
CA ALA A 31 -0.90 24.46 -7.88
C ALA A 31 0.07 23.74 -8.85
N GLY A 32 -0.44 22.92 -9.78
CA GLY A 32 0.35 22.25 -10.81
C GLY A 32 0.71 20.80 -10.50
N ALA A 33 0.02 20.14 -9.56
CA ALA A 33 0.14 18.70 -9.40
C ALA A 33 -0.21 17.99 -10.72
N PHE A 34 0.54 16.94 -11.06
CA PHE A 34 0.28 16.16 -12.28
C PHE A 34 -0.60 14.93 -12.01
N ALA A 35 -0.81 14.55 -10.74
CA ALA A 35 -1.66 13.46 -10.28
C ALA A 35 -1.94 13.63 -8.77
N VAL A 36 -2.98 12.95 -8.25
CA VAL A 36 -3.33 12.95 -6.82
C VAL A 36 -3.55 11.54 -6.30
N VAL A 37 -2.99 11.21 -5.14
CA VAL A 37 -3.27 9.94 -4.44
C VAL A 37 -4.42 10.14 -3.46
N LEU A 38 -5.45 9.29 -3.56
CA LEU A 38 -6.57 9.25 -2.63
C LEU A 38 -6.43 8.02 -1.73
N GLU A 39 -6.17 8.25 -0.44
CA GLU A 39 -5.94 7.18 0.54
C GLU A 39 -7.04 7.12 1.61
N SER A 40 -7.62 5.93 1.82
CA SER A 40 -8.66 5.67 2.82
C SER A 40 -9.82 6.68 2.76
N VAL A 41 -10.40 6.82 1.57
CA VAL A 41 -11.52 7.71 1.25
C VAL A 41 -12.73 6.85 0.81
N PRO A 42 -13.97 7.14 1.25
CA PRO A 42 -15.16 6.44 0.76
C PRO A 42 -15.25 6.46 -0.77
N SER A 43 -15.56 5.32 -1.37
CA SER A 43 -15.61 5.13 -2.84
C SER A 43 -16.44 6.20 -3.57
N ALA A 44 -17.58 6.60 -3.02
CA ALA A 44 -18.44 7.63 -3.62
C ALA A 44 -17.79 9.03 -3.62
N ILE A 45 -16.98 9.36 -2.61
CA ILE A 45 -16.24 10.62 -2.55
C ILE A 45 -15.10 10.58 -3.56
N SER A 46 -14.36 9.47 -3.62
CA SER A 46 -13.26 9.29 -4.59
C SER A 46 -13.74 9.36 -6.04
N GLU A 47 -14.93 8.82 -6.34
CA GLU A 47 -15.56 8.96 -7.67
C GLU A 47 -15.86 10.43 -8.01
N LYS A 48 -16.39 11.20 -7.07
CA LYS A 48 -16.66 12.64 -7.26
C LYS A 48 -15.36 13.42 -7.50
N ILE A 49 -14.33 13.17 -6.70
CA ILE A 49 -13.01 13.81 -6.86
C ILE A 49 -12.44 13.46 -8.23
N THR A 50 -12.42 12.19 -8.61
CA THR A 50 -11.88 11.74 -9.90
C THR A 50 -12.60 12.37 -11.08
N ARG A 51 -13.92 12.55 -11.00
CA ARG A 51 -14.69 13.25 -12.05
C ARG A 51 -14.46 14.76 -12.09
N ALA A 52 -14.05 15.36 -10.98
CA ALA A 52 -13.85 16.81 -10.87
C ALA A 52 -12.47 17.26 -11.36
N LEU A 53 -11.45 16.42 -11.16
CA LEU A 53 -10.08 16.70 -11.60
C LEU A 53 -9.88 16.42 -13.09
N LYS A 54 -8.91 17.12 -13.69
CA LYS A 54 -8.38 16.87 -15.04
C LYS A 54 -7.12 16.01 -15.00
N ILE A 55 -6.43 15.95 -13.86
CA ILE A 55 -5.27 15.10 -13.62
C ILE A 55 -5.65 13.72 -13.07
N PRO A 56 -4.83 12.68 -13.30
CA PRO A 56 -5.14 11.33 -12.83
C PRO A 56 -5.23 11.21 -11.29
N THR A 57 -6.20 10.43 -10.82
CA THR A 57 -6.28 9.99 -9.42
C THR A 57 -5.77 8.56 -9.24
N ILE A 58 -5.01 8.32 -8.17
CA ILE A 58 -4.50 6.99 -7.81
C ILE A 58 -5.07 6.58 -6.45
N GLY A 59 -5.84 5.49 -6.42
CA GLY A 59 -6.51 5.03 -5.21
C GLY A 59 -5.70 4.03 -4.39
N ILE A 60 -5.77 4.15 -3.06
CA ILE A 60 -5.40 3.10 -2.11
C ILE A 60 -6.43 3.09 -0.97
N GLY A 61 -7.30 2.06 -0.95
CA GLY A 61 -8.48 2.08 -0.09
C GLY A 61 -9.47 3.19 -0.44
N ALA A 62 -9.55 3.56 -1.72
CA ALA A 62 -10.41 4.61 -2.27
C ALA A 62 -11.48 4.09 -3.25
N GLY A 63 -11.67 2.77 -3.33
CA GLY A 63 -12.59 2.14 -4.27
C GLY A 63 -12.08 2.13 -5.71
N PRO A 64 -12.90 1.60 -6.65
CA PRO A 64 -12.46 1.30 -8.01
C PRO A 64 -12.57 2.48 -8.98
N HIS A 65 -13.09 3.63 -8.54
CA HIS A 65 -13.40 4.76 -9.43
C HIS A 65 -12.26 5.77 -9.62
N CYS A 66 -11.08 5.50 -9.05
CA CYS A 66 -9.86 6.26 -9.37
C CYS A 66 -9.27 5.77 -10.70
N ASP A 67 -8.51 6.62 -11.40
CA ASP A 67 -7.91 6.28 -12.71
C ASP A 67 -6.83 5.19 -12.61
N GLY A 68 -6.18 5.08 -11.45
CA GLY A 68 -5.21 4.04 -11.13
C GLY A 68 -5.33 3.57 -9.70
N GLN A 69 -4.52 2.56 -9.36
CA GLN A 69 -4.48 1.97 -8.02
C GLN A 69 -3.04 1.79 -7.57
N ILE A 70 -2.82 1.89 -6.26
CA ILE A 70 -1.54 1.58 -5.62
C ILE A 70 -1.77 0.70 -4.38
N LEU A 71 -0.83 -0.19 -4.11
CA LEU A 71 -0.73 -0.97 -2.88
C LEU A 71 0.73 -1.03 -2.46
N VAL A 72 0.98 -1.21 -1.17
CA VAL A 72 2.33 -1.48 -0.66
C VAL A 72 2.75 -2.88 -1.08
N LEU A 73 3.94 -3.02 -1.67
CA LEU A 73 4.43 -4.28 -2.22
C LEU A 73 4.42 -5.44 -1.21
N HIS A 74 4.84 -5.17 0.03
CA HIS A 74 4.91 -6.17 1.10
C HIS A 74 3.52 -6.70 1.47
N ASP A 75 2.53 -5.81 1.53
CA ASP A 75 1.14 -6.19 1.81
C ASP A 75 0.56 -6.96 0.62
N LEU A 76 0.81 -6.49 -0.61
CA LEU A 76 0.38 -7.13 -1.85
C LEU A 76 0.95 -8.55 -1.98
N LEU A 77 2.21 -8.77 -1.62
CA LEU A 77 2.89 -10.06 -1.75
C LEU A 77 2.76 -10.97 -0.51
N GLY A 78 2.08 -10.50 0.54
CA GLY A 78 1.91 -11.26 1.78
C GLY A 78 3.22 -11.50 2.53
N LEU A 79 4.05 -10.48 2.65
CA LEU A 79 5.23 -10.46 3.53
C LEU A 79 4.89 -9.95 4.94
N ASN A 80 3.86 -9.11 5.07
CA ASN A 80 3.34 -8.63 6.34
C ASN A 80 2.15 -9.50 6.78
N GLU A 81 2.22 -10.06 7.99
CA GLU A 81 1.23 -11.03 8.47
C GLU A 81 0.38 -10.49 9.64
N ASP A 82 0.93 -9.58 10.44
CA ASP A 82 0.28 -9.15 11.68
C ASP A 82 -0.89 -8.18 11.44
N HIS A 83 -0.79 -7.33 10.43
CA HIS A 83 -1.80 -6.33 10.12
C HIS A 83 -1.94 -6.10 8.63
N ILE A 84 -2.97 -6.72 8.05
CA ILE A 84 -3.34 -6.51 6.65
C ILE A 84 -4.50 -5.50 6.62
N PRO A 85 -4.29 -4.28 6.07
CA PRO A 85 -5.37 -3.31 5.94
C PRO A 85 -6.54 -3.89 5.13
N LYS A 86 -7.78 -3.56 5.51
CA LYS A 86 -9.00 -4.09 4.87
C LYS A 86 -9.04 -3.94 3.35
N PHE A 87 -8.40 -2.90 2.81
CA PHE A 87 -8.39 -2.61 1.37
C PHE A 87 -7.31 -3.38 0.59
N VAL A 88 -6.46 -4.15 1.26
CA VAL A 88 -5.42 -4.94 0.61
C VAL A 88 -5.99 -6.29 0.18
N LYS A 89 -5.71 -6.67 -1.06
CA LYS A 89 -5.78 -8.06 -1.52
C LYS A 89 -4.36 -8.60 -1.64
N GLN A 90 -4.08 -9.70 -0.95
CA GLN A 90 -2.82 -10.43 -1.12
C GLN A 90 -2.88 -11.26 -2.41
N TYR A 91 -1.82 -11.19 -3.21
CA TYR A 91 -1.65 -11.93 -4.47
C TYR A 91 -0.66 -13.10 -4.33
N SER A 92 0.08 -13.15 -3.24
CA SER A 92 0.95 -14.27 -2.86
C SER A 92 1.08 -14.36 -1.34
N ASN A 93 1.70 -15.45 -0.86
CA ASN A 93 2.07 -15.65 0.53
C ASN A 93 3.59 -15.88 0.59
N LEU A 94 4.35 -14.78 0.46
CA LEU A 94 5.80 -14.85 0.47
C LEU A 94 6.38 -15.02 1.87
N SER A 95 5.64 -14.69 2.94
CA SER A 95 6.10 -14.93 4.31
C SER A 95 6.37 -16.42 4.55
N ASP A 96 5.46 -17.31 4.15
CA ASP A 96 5.65 -18.76 4.30
C ASP A 96 6.80 -19.28 3.44
N THR A 97 6.90 -18.82 2.20
CA THR A 97 8.01 -19.19 1.30
C THR A 97 9.36 -18.76 1.89
N ALA A 98 9.43 -17.55 2.46
CA ALA A 98 10.62 -17.03 3.10
C ALA A 98 10.98 -17.83 4.36
N ARG A 99 10.00 -18.13 5.22
CA ARG A 99 10.19 -18.96 6.43
C ARG A 99 10.76 -20.33 6.07
N ASP A 100 10.23 -20.98 5.05
CA ASP A 100 10.69 -22.30 4.62
C ASP A 100 12.10 -22.25 4.00
N GLY A 101 12.44 -21.17 3.29
CA GLY A 101 13.81 -20.92 2.84
C GLY A 101 14.78 -20.76 4.02
N VAL A 102 14.41 -19.95 5.02
CA VAL A 102 15.24 -19.70 6.20
C VAL A 102 15.41 -20.96 7.05
N LYS A 103 14.36 -21.76 7.27
CA LYS A 103 14.45 -23.04 8.00
C LYS A 103 15.43 -24.00 7.32
N ARG A 104 15.32 -24.18 6.00
CA ARG A 104 16.23 -25.03 5.22
C ARG A 104 17.67 -24.54 5.30
N TYR A 105 17.88 -23.23 5.19
CA TYR A 105 19.21 -22.64 5.37
C TYR A 105 19.79 -22.95 6.76
N ILE A 106 19.00 -22.77 7.82
CA ILE A 106 19.43 -23.10 9.20
C ILE A 106 19.80 -24.58 9.31
N GLU A 107 18.96 -25.49 8.81
CA GLU A 107 19.22 -26.93 8.82
C GLU A 107 20.50 -27.30 8.07
N GLU A 108 20.73 -26.71 6.90
CA GLU A 108 21.93 -26.98 6.09
C GLU A 108 23.21 -26.46 6.74
N VAL A 109 23.15 -25.29 7.41
CA VAL A 109 24.28 -24.78 8.19
C VAL A 109 24.57 -25.67 9.41
N GLN A 110 23.54 -26.03 10.18
CA GLN A 110 23.70 -26.86 11.39
C GLN A 110 24.19 -28.28 11.08
N SER A 111 23.77 -28.84 9.95
CA SER A 111 24.21 -30.15 9.49
C SER A 111 25.53 -30.13 8.71
N GLY A 112 26.11 -28.96 8.46
CA GLY A 112 27.34 -28.81 7.66
C GLY A 112 27.16 -29.11 6.16
N LYS A 113 25.92 -29.16 5.65
CA LYS A 113 25.64 -29.29 4.22
C LYS A 113 25.92 -27.99 3.44
N PHE A 114 25.86 -26.84 4.12
CA PHE A 114 26.24 -25.54 3.60
C PHE A 114 27.29 -24.88 4.53
N PRO A 115 28.32 -24.19 3.98
CA PRO A 115 28.65 -24.09 2.56
C PRO A 115 29.28 -25.38 2.00
N LYS A 116 29.18 -25.56 0.67
CA LYS A 116 29.90 -26.61 -0.08
C LYS A 116 31.10 -26.01 -0.79
N LYS A 117 31.95 -26.85 -1.38
CA LYS A 117 33.09 -26.40 -2.20
C LYS A 117 32.71 -25.41 -3.31
N GLU A 118 31.55 -25.57 -3.96
CA GLU A 118 31.06 -24.64 -4.98
C GLU A 118 30.67 -23.24 -4.43
N HIS A 119 30.47 -23.15 -3.11
CA HIS A 119 30.16 -21.93 -2.38
C HIS A 119 31.39 -21.35 -1.66
N SER A 120 32.59 -21.90 -1.89
CA SER A 120 33.84 -21.53 -1.21
C SER A 120 34.97 -21.32 -2.21
N TYR A 121 35.90 -20.40 -1.91
CA TYR A 121 37.10 -20.14 -2.71
C TYR A 121 38.32 -20.89 -2.17
#